data_AF-Q5QYJ8-F1
#
_entry.id   AF-Q5QYJ8-F1
#
_cell.length_a   1.000
_cell.length_b   1.000
_cell.length_c   1.000
_cell.angle_alpha   90.00
_cell.angle_beta   90.00
_cell.angle_gamma   90.00
#
_symmetry.space_group_name_H-M   'P 1'
#
loop_
_entity.id
_entity.type
_entity.pdbx_description
1 polymer ?
#
loop_
_entity_poly.entity_id
_entity_poly.type
_entity_poly.pdbx_seq_one_letter_code
_entity_poly.pdbx_strand_id
1 'polypeptide(L)'
;MSSFTKIYWRSSGVPTWGLIFLIVLSVIVMVSAENIKQRDPVVDDNYATMVNASKIMREGMQVLKPLRAKLAPINPEFDPQRSGMVGLENSIVTTNHGSRESKQTTVNPNWAAVAVKLMADAGVQEGDLVAVTVSGSFPAMNLAVYSAIEAMGAEAIIIASASSSQWGGNVPNFLWLDMERELREAGVLSSKPVYASIGGIEDRGIGIPEEGITSIRNTIERAGINFIDPASYQEAVADRIAIFREYSADRQYKAFINVGGGATIVGPPGIDDMFKSGLQRDAPSRAFAVDTMMGYFLQEDIPGIHFSGIKDMATRHGLPLMPQEVVPVGNGGIYSATVYNRWLALGLGLGLFAMTWLIVRSARITSLWRRTGESGKSTKPMV
;
A
#
# COMPACT_ATOMS: atom_id res chain seq x y z
N MET A 1 -11.43 -50.91 48.35
CA MET A 1 -10.14 -50.26 48.66
C MET A 1 -9.68 -49.52 47.41
N SER A 2 -9.59 -48.19 47.46
CA SER A 2 -9.21 -47.36 46.31
C SER A 2 -7.71 -47.52 46.01
N SER A 3 -7.39 -47.90 44.79
CA SER A 3 -6.01 -47.96 44.28
C SER A 3 -5.51 -46.53 44.03
N PHE A 4 -4.73 -45.98 44.96
CA PHE A 4 -4.04 -44.71 44.73
C PHE A 4 -2.89 -44.92 43.73
N THR A 5 -3.04 -44.39 42.52
CA THR A 5 -1.96 -44.30 41.53
C THR A 5 -0.91 -43.32 42.03
N LYS A 6 0.25 -43.82 42.49
CA LYS A 6 1.37 -42.97 42.91
C LYS A 6 1.93 -42.22 41.69
N ILE A 7 1.68 -40.92 41.62
CA ILE A 7 2.30 -40.03 40.62
C ILE A 7 3.71 -39.69 41.11
N TYR A 8 4.74 -40.22 40.43
CA TYR A 8 6.13 -39.86 40.70
C TYR A 8 6.54 -38.69 39.80
N TRP A 9 6.98 -37.57 40.40
CA TRP A 9 7.60 -36.47 39.67
C TRP A 9 9.00 -36.91 39.21
N ARG A 10 9.21 -37.00 37.88
CA ARG A 10 10.54 -37.20 37.31
C ARG A 10 11.16 -35.82 37.08
N SER A 11 12.27 -35.52 37.75
CA SER A 11 13.08 -34.36 37.36
C SER A 11 13.50 -34.54 35.90
N SER A 12 13.46 -33.46 35.12
CA SER A 12 13.95 -33.49 33.75
C SER A 12 15.40 -33.99 33.78
N GLY A 13 15.69 -35.13 33.13
CA GLY A 13 17.05 -35.69 33.07
C GLY A 13 18.05 -34.81 32.31
N VAL A 14 17.63 -33.63 31.83
CA VAL A 14 18.45 -32.67 31.10
C VAL A 14 19.33 -31.91 32.10
N PRO A 15 20.66 -31.92 31.92
CA PRO A 15 21.54 -31.20 32.83
C PRO A 15 21.42 -29.68 32.65
N THR A 16 21.63 -28.92 33.73
CA THR A 16 21.53 -27.45 33.73
C THR A 16 22.41 -26.79 32.68
N TRP A 17 23.61 -27.32 32.43
CA TRP A 17 24.50 -26.81 31.37
C TRP A 17 23.89 -26.95 29.98
N GLY A 18 23.10 -28.00 29.72
CA GLY A 18 22.42 -28.21 28.45
C GLY A 18 21.28 -27.21 28.25
N LEU A 19 20.57 -26.85 29.33
CA LEU A 19 19.58 -25.78 29.31
C LEU A 19 20.22 -24.42 29.05
N ILE A 20 21.32 -24.10 29.75
CA ILE A 20 22.08 -22.85 29.54
C ILE A 20 22.58 -22.77 28.09
N PHE A 21 23.13 -23.87 27.57
CA PHE A 21 23.58 -23.93 26.17
C PHE A 21 22.44 -23.66 25.19
N LEU A 22 21.26 -24.27 25.38
CA LEU A 22 20.10 -24.04 24.52
C LEU A 22 19.59 -22.60 24.59
N ILE A 23 19.65 -21.95 25.76
CA ILE A 23 19.30 -20.53 25.90
C ILE A 23 20.28 -19.65 25.13
N VAL A 24 21.58 -19.89 25.27
CA VAL A 24 22.60 -19.11 24.54
C VAL A 24 22.43 -19.33 23.02
N LEU A 25 22.22 -20.57 22.60
CA LEU A 25 21.99 -20.91 21.20
C LEU A 25 20.71 -20.26 20.65
N SER A 26 19.62 -20.24 21.42
CA SER A 26 18.37 -19.61 20.98
C SER A 26 18.53 -18.09 20.82
N VAL A 27 19.26 -17.44 21.72
CA VAL A 27 19.61 -16.02 21.59
C VAL A 27 20.47 -15.78 20.35
N ILE A 28 21.49 -16.61 20.09
CA ILE A 28 22.32 -16.49 18.87
C ILE A 28 21.47 -16.66 17.61
N VAL A 29 20.58 -17.65 17.59
CA VAL A 29 19.66 -17.90 16.48
C VAL A 29 18.75 -16.70 16.25
N MET A 30 18.16 -16.15 17.30
CA MET A 30 17.30 -14.96 17.23
C MET A 30 18.07 -13.76 16.68
N VAL A 31 19.23 -13.45 17.27
CA VAL A 31 20.08 -12.33 16.84
C VAL A 31 20.55 -12.51 15.39
N SER A 32 20.90 -13.73 14.99
CA SER A 32 21.29 -14.02 13.60
C SER A 32 20.14 -13.83 12.62
N ALA A 33 18.94 -14.32 12.96
CA ALA A 33 17.75 -14.15 12.14
C ALA A 33 17.33 -12.66 12.03
N GLU A 34 17.54 -11.87 13.08
CA GLU A 34 17.22 -10.44 13.08
C GLU A 34 18.20 -9.58 12.27
N ASN A 35 19.50 -9.89 12.33
CA ASN A 35 20.55 -9.08 11.71
C ASN A 35 20.88 -9.50 10.27
N ILE A 36 20.72 -10.78 9.91
CA ILE A 36 21.00 -11.28 8.57
C ILE A 36 19.73 -11.15 7.70
N LYS A 37 19.45 -9.91 7.30
CA LYS A 37 18.38 -9.59 6.34
C LYS A 37 18.90 -9.73 4.91
N GLN A 38 18.03 -10.14 4.00
CA GLN A 38 18.31 -10.14 2.56
C GLN A 38 17.70 -8.90 1.92
N ARG A 39 18.20 -8.49 0.76
CA ARG A 39 17.51 -7.49 -0.06
C ARG A 39 16.13 -8.01 -0.46
N ASP A 40 15.15 -7.13 -0.51
CA ASP A 40 13.79 -7.48 -0.90
C ASP A 40 13.80 -8.03 -2.34
N PRO A 41 13.48 -9.33 -2.56
CA PRO A 41 13.52 -9.92 -3.90
C PRO A 41 12.62 -9.17 -4.89
N VAL A 42 11.48 -8.65 -4.43
CA VAL A 42 10.55 -7.90 -5.29
C VAL A 42 11.20 -6.61 -5.78
N VAL A 43 12.00 -5.95 -4.95
CA VAL A 43 12.76 -4.76 -5.34
C VAL A 43 13.90 -5.10 -6.28
N ASP A 44 14.60 -6.21 -6.04
CA ASP A 44 15.68 -6.66 -6.93
C ASP A 44 15.16 -6.99 -8.34
N ASP A 45 14.09 -7.80 -8.41
CA ASP A 45 13.50 -8.24 -9.68
C ASP A 45 12.89 -7.08 -10.47
N ASN A 46 12.37 -6.05 -9.78
CA ASN A 46 11.70 -4.91 -10.40
C ASN A 46 12.51 -3.62 -10.37
N TYR A 47 13.80 -3.66 -10.03
CA TYR A 47 14.60 -2.44 -9.81
C TYR A 47 14.60 -1.51 -11.05
N ALA A 48 14.80 -2.08 -12.24
CA ALA A 48 14.79 -1.31 -13.48
C ALA A 48 13.40 -0.69 -13.75
N THR A 49 12.34 -1.45 -13.53
CA THR A 49 10.93 -1.00 -13.67
C THR A 49 10.62 0.13 -12.69
N MET A 50 11.05 0.03 -11.43
CA MET A 50 10.91 1.08 -10.42
C MET A 50 11.60 2.37 -10.84
N VAL A 51 12.85 2.29 -11.31
CA VAL A 51 13.60 3.45 -11.82
C VAL A 51 12.91 4.04 -13.04
N ASN A 52 12.39 3.21 -13.95
CA ASN A 52 11.66 3.67 -15.13
C ASN A 52 10.38 4.42 -14.75
N ALA A 53 9.55 3.84 -13.88
CA ALA A 53 8.33 4.47 -13.38
C ALA A 53 8.62 5.85 -12.74
N SER A 54 9.70 5.95 -11.96
CA SER A 54 10.11 7.23 -11.38
C SER A 54 10.62 8.24 -12.40
N LYS A 55 11.20 7.80 -13.53
CA LYS A 55 11.54 8.71 -14.64
C LYS A 55 10.28 9.24 -15.32
N ILE A 56 9.30 8.37 -15.62
CA ILE A 56 8.01 8.75 -16.22
C ILE A 56 7.29 9.78 -15.32
N MET A 57 7.21 9.51 -14.01
CA MET A 57 6.59 10.44 -13.07
C MET A 57 7.32 11.80 -13.06
N ARG A 58 8.66 11.80 -13.03
CA ARG A 58 9.44 13.05 -13.06
C ARG A 58 9.20 13.84 -14.34
N GLU A 59 9.15 13.17 -15.48
CA GLU A 59 8.87 13.77 -16.79
C GLU A 59 7.46 14.38 -16.81
N GLY A 60 6.45 13.65 -16.30
CA GLY A 60 5.10 14.17 -16.19
C GLY A 60 5.00 15.42 -15.31
N MET A 61 5.70 15.45 -14.17
CA MET A 61 5.78 16.66 -13.34
C MET A 61 6.42 17.84 -14.10
N GLN A 62 7.44 17.58 -14.92
CA GLN A 62 8.10 18.61 -15.73
C GLN A 62 7.20 19.16 -16.84
N VAL A 63 6.38 18.31 -17.46
CA VAL A 63 5.39 18.70 -18.48
C VAL A 63 4.28 19.56 -17.88
N LEU A 64 3.74 19.16 -16.72
CA LEU A 64 2.62 19.87 -16.08
C LEU A 64 3.01 21.22 -15.47
N LYS A 65 4.22 21.33 -14.92
CA LYS A 65 4.71 22.53 -14.23
C LYS A 65 4.50 23.85 -15.01
N PRO A 66 4.97 24.01 -16.27
CA PRO A 66 4.77 25.25 -17.01
C PRO A 66 3.30 25.51 -17.36
N LEU A 67 2.49 24.48 -17.59
CA LEU A 67 1.06 24.61 -17.87
C LEU A 67 0.32 25.13 -16.63
N ARG A 68 0.61 24.54 -15.47
CA ARG A 68 0.09 24.98 -14.18
C ARG A 68 0.44 26.44 -13.90
N ALA A 69 1.69 26.84 -14.14
CA ALA A 69 2.21 28.17 -13.84
C ALA A 69 1.54 29.28 -14.67
N LYS A 70 1.02 28.97 -15.87
CA LYS A 70 0.26 29.93 -16.70
C LYS A 70 -1.10 30.30 -16.11
N LEU A 71 -1.70 29.39 -15.31
CA LEU A 71 -3.07 29.54 -14.81
C LEU A 71 -3.14 30.17 -13.42
N ALA A 72 -2.17 29.86 -12.55
CA ALA A 72 -2.03 30.56 -11.27
C ALA A 72 -0.58 30.49 -10.79
N PRO A 73 -0.09 31.47 -10.01
CA PRO A 73 1.25 31.45 -9.45
C PRO A 73 1.51 30.20 -8.59
N ILE A 74 2.73 29.66 -8.68
CA ILE A 74 3.21 28.59 -7.80
C ILE A 74 3.90 29.25 -6.61
N ASN A 75 3.28 29.19 -5.43
CA ASN A 75 3.84 29.79 -4.21
C ASN A 75 4.97 28.91 -3.66
N PRO A 76 6.24 29.37 -3.60
CA PRO A 76 7.35 28.58 -3.07
C PRO A 76 7.25 28.27 -1.56
N GLU A 77 6.41 28.97 -0.80
CA GLU A 77 6.14 28.62 0.61
C GLU A 77 5.32 27.32 0.70
N PHE A 78 4.39 27.12 -0.23
CA PHE A 78 3.49 25.97 -0.24
C PHE A 78 3.98 24.84 -1.16
N ASP A 79 4.76 25.19 -2.18
CA ASP A 79 5.42 24.28 -3.12
C ASP A 79 6.91 24.65 -3.26
N PRO A 80 7.77 24.28 -2.28
CA PRO A 80 9.18 24.66 -2.26
C PRO A 80 9.97 24.26 -3.52
N GLN A 81 9.62 23.10 -4.09
CA GLN A 81 10.23 22.60 -5.34
C GLN A 81 9.70 23.32 -6.59
N ARG A 82 8.69 24.17 -6.45
CA ARG A 82 7.92 24.77 -7.53
C ARG A 82 7.48 23.71 -8.54
N SER A 83 6.96 22.60 -8.03
CA SER A 83 6.62 21.42 -8.83
C SER A 83 5.38 21.63 -9.70
N GLY A 84 4.46 22.49 -9.27
CA GLY A 84 3.14 22.63 -9.88
C GLY A 84 2.14 21.55 -9.45
N MET A 85 2.54 20.63 -8.56
CA MET A 85 1.70 19.52 -8.09
C MET A 85 0.92 19.87 -6.82
N VAL A 86 1.27 20.95 -6.14
CA VAL A 86 0.54 21.47 -4.98
C VAL A 86 -0.42 22.56 -5.45
N GLY A 87 -1.70 22.34 -5.19
CA GLY A 87 -2.79 23.25 -5.57
C GLY A 87 -2.93 24.48 -4.69
N LEU A 88 -4.10 25.10 -4.80
CA LEU A 88 -4.51 26.26 -4.02
C LEU A 88 -5.02 25.83 -2.65
N GLU A 89 -4.97 26.73 -1.67
CA GLU A 89 -5.61 26.51 -0.37
C GLU A 89 -7.13 26.37 -0.52
N ASN A 90 -7.75 27.16 -1.40
CA ASN A 90 -9.16 27.05 -1.74
C ASN A 90 -9.43 27.51 -3.18
N SER A 91 -10.50 27.01 -3.78
CA SER A 91 -11.00 27.40 -5.11
C SER A 91 -12.45 26.95 -5.25
N ILE A 92 -13.12 27.38 -6.33
CA ILE A 92 -14.52 27.02 -6.62
C ILE A 92 -14.75 25.50 -6.79
N VAL A 93 -13.70 24.71 -7.03
CA VAL A 93 -13.76 23.25 -7.22
C VAL A 93 -13.26 22.46 -5.98
N THR A 94 -12.96 23.16 -4.89
CA THR A 94 -12.42 22.55 -3.67
C THR A 94 -13.56 21.94 -2.86
N THR A 95 -13.43 20.66 -2.53
CA THR A 95 -14.48 19.92 -1.81
C THR A 95 -14.26 19.85 -0.32
N ASN A 96 -13.08 19.39 0.07
CA ASN A 96 -12.78 19.02 1.45
C ASN A 96 -11.48 19.67 1.91
N HIS A 97 -11.35 19.79 3.24
CA HIS A 97 -10.07 20.11 3.87
C HIS A 97 -8.99 19.07 3.50
N GLY A 98 -7.78 19.57 3.26
CA GLY A 98 -6.65 18.74 2.84
C GLY A 98 -5.39 19.07 3.64
N SER A 99 -4.58 18.05 3.94
CA SER A 99 -3.28 18.24 4.60
C SER A 99 -2.23 18.70 3.60
N ARG A 100 -1.79 19.97 3.71
CA ARG A 100 -0.69 20.54 2.90
C ARG A 100 0.57 19.69 2.97
N GLU A 101 0.97 19.28 4.18
CA GLU A 101 2.15 18.43 4.41
C GLU A 101 2.07 17.11 3.65
N SER A 102 0.88 16.49 3.62
CA SER A 102 0.66 15.25 2.88
C SER A 102 0.82 15.47 1.37
N LYS A 103 0.32 16.60 0.84
CA LYS A 103 0.51 16.94 -0.59
C LYS A 103 1.97 17.20 -0.92
N GLN A 104 2.66 17.99 -0.10
CA GLN A 104 4.10 18.26 -0.26
C GLN A 104 4.92 16.97 -0.21
N THR A 105 4.57 16.02 0.65
CA THR A 105 5.23 14.70 0.72
C THR A 105 5.06 13.88 -0.57
N THR A 106 3.98 14.07 -1.33
CA THR A 106 3.80 13.40 -2.63
C THR A 106 4.66 13.97 -3.76
N VAL A 107 5.30 15.14 -3.56
CA VAL A 107 6.16 15.79 -4.56
C VAL A 107 7.55 15.11 -4.58
N ASN A 108 7.56 13.85 -5.01
CA ASN A 108 8.74 13.00 -5.10
C ASN A 108 8.52 11.93 -6.18
N PRO A 109 9.34 11.88 -7.25
CA PRO A 109 9.17 10.90 -8.32
C PRO A 109 9.33 9.44 -7.87
N ASN A 110 9.96 9.19 -6.71
CA ASN A 110 10.15 7.85 -6.17
C ASN A 110 8.88 7.23 -5.56
N TRP A 111 7.76 7.96 -5.52
CA TRP A 111 6.45 7.36 -5.26
C TRP A 111 6.04 6.35 -6.33
N ALA A 112 6.45 6.55 -7.59
CA ALA A 112 6.18 5.59 -8.65
C ALA A 112 6.89 4.25 -8.40
N ALA A 113 8.09 4.26 -7.81
CA ALA A 113 8.77 3.05 -7.38
C ALA A 113 8.04 2.32 -6.25
N VAL A 114 7.41 3.06 -5.32
CA VAL A 114 6.54 2.47 -4.29
C VAL A 114 5.32 1.81 -4.94
N ALA A 115 4.70 2.46 -5.94
CA ALA A 115 3.58 1.89 -6.66
C ALA A 115 3.95 0.60 -7.41
N VAL A 116 5.08 0.58 -8.14
CA VAL A 116 5.60 -0.64 -8.77
C VAL A 116 5.80 -1.75 -7.73
N LYS A 117 6.43 -1.45 -6.59
CA LYS A 117 6.64 -2.45 -5.54
C LYS A 117 5.31 -3.02 -5.03
N LEU A 118 4.33 -2.17 -4.70
CA LEU A 118 3.05 -2.62 -4.17
C LEU A 118 2.25 -3.43 -5.19
N MET A 119 2.31 -3.07 -6.47
CA MET A 119 1.69 -3.81 -7.57
C MET A 119 2.38 -5.18 -7.76
N ALA A 120 3.71 -5.22 -7.75
CA ALA A 120 4.46 -6.47 -7.83
C ALA A 120 4.22 -7.37 -6.60
N ASP A 121 4.14 -6.81 -5.40
CA ASP A 121 3.76 -7.54 -4.16
C ASP A 121 2.31 -8.10 -4.23
N ALA A 122 1.42 -7.44 -4.99
CA ALA A 122 0.08 -7.94 -5.30
C ALA A 122 0.08 -9.01 -6.40
N GLY A 123 1.22 -9.21 -7.07
CA GLY A 123 1.43 -10.19 -8.13
C GLY A 123 1.13 -9.66 -9.53
N VAL A 124 0.99 -8.34 -9.71
CA VAL A 124 0.77 -7.72 -11.04
C VAL A 124 2.00 -7.91 -11.92
N GLN A 125 1.77 -8.36 -13.14
CA GLN A 125 2.76 -8.55 -14.20
C GLN A 125 2.38 -7.79 -15.47
N GLU A 126 3.25 -7.80 -16.47
CA GLU A 126 2.98 -7.24 -17.80
C GLU A 126 1.73 -7.90 -18.42
N GLY A 127 0.82 -7.08 -18.94
CA GLY A 127 -0.46 -7.52 -19.53
C GLY A 127 -1.54 -7.89 -18.50
N ASP A 128 -1.27 -7.84 -17.20
CA ASP A 128 -2.33 -8.03 -16.20
C ASP A 128 -3.28 -6.83 -16.16
N LEU A 129 -4.57 -7.11 -15.94
CA LEU A 129 -5.60 -6.09 -15.81
C LEU A 129 -5.72 -5.62 -14.37
N VAL A 130 -5.68 -4.32 -14.11
CA VAL A 130 -5.92 -3.71 -12.80
C VAL A 130 -7.10 -2.76 -12.82
N ALA A 131 -7.85 -2.73 -11.73
CA ALA A 131 -8.94 -1.78 -11.52
C ALA A 131 -8.39 -0.60 -10.73
N VAL A 132 -8.61 0.64 -11.19
CA VAL A 132 -8.02 1.83 -10.58
C VAL A 132 -9.08 2.88 -10.31
N THR A 133 -9.10 3.41 -9.09
CA THR A 133 -9.89 4.59 -8.74
C THR A 133 -8.99 5.72 -8.27
N VAL A 134 -9.16 6.91 -8.84
CA VAL A 134 -8.39 8.09 -8.46
C VAL A 134 -9.29 9.28 -8.16
N SER A 135 -8.85 10.13 -7.24
CA SER A 135 -9.46 11.44 -7.00
C SER A 135 -8.52 12.56 -7.42
N GLY A 136 -9.05 13.75 -7.74
CA GLY A 136 -8.23 14.93 -7.99
C GLY A 136 -7.41 15.40 -6.79
N SER A 137 -7.62 14.84 -5.60
CA SER A 137 -6.99 15.29 -4.36
C SER A 137 -5.46 15.08 -4.33
N PHE A 138 -4.93 14.03 -4.96
CA PHE A 138 -3.49 13.72 -4.92
C PHE A 138 -2.92 13.55 -6.34
N PRO A 139 -2.80 14.65 -7.13
CA PRO A 139 -2.39 14.56 -8.53
C PRO A 139 -0.99 13.93 -8.70
N ALA A 140 -0.05 14.23 -7.80
CA ALA A 140 1.27 13.59 -7.82
C ALA A 140 1.22 12.08 -7.55
N MET A 141 0.29 11.61 -6.71
CA MET A 141 0.13 10.18 -6.46
C MET A 141 -0.61 9.47 -7.60
N ASN A 142 -1.59 10.13 -8.22
CA ASN A 142 -2.23 9.61 -9.44
C ASN A 142 -1.17 9.42 -10.53
N LEU A 143 -0.31 10.42 -10.73
CA LEU A 143 0.81 10.33 -11.66
C LEU A 143 1.78 9.19 -11.29
N ALA A 144 2.07 8.98 -10.00
CA ALA A 144 2.90 7.87 -9.54
C ALA A 144 2.30 6.50 -9.90
N VAL A 145 1.00 6.31 -9.67
CA VAL A 145 0.29 5.07 -10.00
C VAL A 145 0.24 4.85 -11.51
N TYR A 146 -0.12 5.87 -12.29
CA TYR A 146 -0.17 5.74 -13.74
C TYR A 146 1.23 5.45 -14.31
N SER A 147 2.28 6.12 -13.80
CA SER A 147 3.66 5.84 -14.21
C SER A 147 4.11 4.42 -13.90
N ALA A 148 3.63 3.83 -12.79
CA ALA A 148 3.91 2.44 -12.47
C ALA A 148 3.17 1.47 -13.41
N ILE A 149 1.92 1.77 -13.75
CA ILE A 149 1.13 1.00 -14.73
C ILE A 149 1.84 0.99 -16.10
N GLU A 150 2.24 2.17 -16.61
CA GLU A 150 2.98 2.29 -17.88
C GLU A 150 4.30 1.52 -17.83
N ALA A 151 5.09 1.69 -16.75
CA ALA A 151 6.39 1.04 -16.63
C ALA A 151 6.31 -0.49 -16.50
N MET A 152 5.25 -1.00 -15.84
CA MET A 152 5.02 -2.44 -15.69
C MET A 152 4.36 -3.06 -16.93
N GLY A 153 3.85 -2.26 -17.87
CA GLY A 153 3.06 -2.74 -19.00
C GLY A 153 1.74 -3.37 -18.57
N ALA A 154 1.20 -2.96 -17.42
CA ALA A 154 -0.11 -3.42 -16.95
C ALA A 154 -1.23 -2.68 -17.71
N GLU A 155 -2.38 -3.34 -17.86
CA GLU A 155 -3.58 -2.71 -18.42
C GLU A 155 -4.46 -2.20 -17.28
N ALA A 156 -5.04 -1.02 -17.43
CA ALA A 156 -5.84 -0.41 -16.37
C ALA A 156 -7.22 0.02 -16.87
N ILE A 157 -8.26 -0.38 -16.14
CA ILE A 157 -9.56 0.29 -16.20
C ILE A 157 -9.58 1.32 -15.09
N ILE A 158 -9.81 2.59 -15.44
CA ILE A 158 -9.71 3.70 -14.50
C ILE A 158 -11.04 4.44 -14.39
N ILE A 159 -11.50 4.66 -13.16
CA ILE A 159 -12.61 5.56 -12.84
C ILE A 159 -12.07 6.72 -11.99
N ALA A 160 -12.30 7.95 -12.43
CA ALA A 160 -11.80 9.15 -11.76
C ALA A 160 -12.91 9.94 -11.04
N SER A 161 -12.52 10.74 -10.05
CA SER A 161 -13.34 11.83 -9.51
C SER A 161 -12.65 13.15 -9.81
N ALA A 162 -13.37 14.06 -10.48
CA ALA A 162 -12.78 15.26 -11.08
C ALA A 162 -12.44 16.37 -10.07
N SER A 163 -13.25 16.54 -9.02
CA SER A 163 -12.99 17.51 -7.95
C SER A 163 -11.81 17.12 -7.05
N SER A 164 -11.37 18.06 -6.22
CA SER A 164 -10.17 17.91 -5.40
C SER A 164 -10.32 18.54 -4.01
N SER A 165 -9.63 17.98 -3.02
CA SER A 165 -9.41 18.65 -1.72
C SER A 165 -8.51 19.88 -1.87
N GLN A 166 -8.40 20.66 -0.79
CA GLN A 166 -7.37 21.69 -0.66
C GLN A 166 -5.99 21.13 -1.03
N TRP A 167 -5.16 21.96 -1.66
CA TRP A 167 -3.79 21.66 -2.06
C TRP A 167 -3.62 20.54 -3.11
N GLY A 168 -4.71 19.95 -3.62
CA GLY A 168 -4.67 18.93 -4.67
C GLY A 168 -4.72 19.51 -6.08
N GLY A 169 -5.32 18.80 -7.04
CA GLY A 169 -5.58 19.30 -8.39
C GLY A 169 -6.79 20.22 -8.43
N ASN A 170 -6.81 21.27 -7.61
CA ASN A 170 -7.96 22.15 -7.40
C ASN A 170 -7.83 23.51 -8.10
N VAL A 171 -7.05 23.60 -9.17
CA VAL A 171 -6.90 24.85 -9.93
C VAL A 171 -7.91 24.82 -11.07
N PRO A 172 -8.86 25.76 -11.15
CA PRO A 172 -9.88 25.75 -12.20
C PRO A 172 -9.25 25.69 -13.60
N ASN A 173 -9.84 24.89 -14.49
CA ASN A 173 -9.30 24.57 -15.83
C ASN A 173 -7.94 23.84 -15.84
N PHE A 174 -7.53 23.31 -14.69
CA PHE A 174 -6.35 22.47 -14.53
C PHE A 174 -6.57 21.42 -13.44
N LEU A 175 -7.71 20.73 -13.50
CA LEU A 175 -8.00 19.62 -12.60
C LEU A 175 -7.18 18.40 -13.00
N TRP A 176 -7.22 17.34 -12.21
CA TRP A 176 -6.50 16.10 -12.55
C TRP A 176 -6.84 15.60 -13.96
N LEU A 177 -8.11 15.66 -14.37
CA LEU A 177 -8.54 15.27 -15.71
C LEU A 177 -7.99 16.14 -16.85
N ASP A 178 -7.72 17.43 -16.59
CA ASP A 178 -6.98 18.26 -17.54
C ASP A 178 -5.50 17.81 -17.56
N MET A 179 -4.89 17.60 -16.39
CA MET A 179 -3.49 17.18 -16.30
C MET A 179 -3.22 15.88 -17.06
N GLU A 180 -4.04 14.85 -16.88
CA GLU A 180 -3.85 13.59 -17.63
C GLU A 180 -4.04 13.77 -19.14
N ARG A 181 -4.91 14.67 -19.59
CA ARG A 181 -5.08 14.96 -21.03
C ARG A 181 -3.78 15.54 -21.59
N GLU A 182 -3.23 16.55 -20.92
CA GLU A 182 -1.95 17.17 -21.32
C GLU A 182 -0.79 16.15 -21.31
N LEU A 183 -0.77 15.24 -20.33
CA LEU A 183 0.23 14.17 -20.25
C LEU A 183 0.09 13.15 -21.39
N ARG A 184 -1.14 12.81 -21.79
CA ARG A 184 -1.39 11.95 -22.96
C ARG A 184 -0.99 12.63 -24.27
N GLU A 185 -1.34 13.90 -24.44
CA GLU A 185 -0.95 14.69 -25.61
C GLU A 185 0.58 14.83 -25.73
N ALA A 186 1.27 14.90 -24.60
CA ALA A 186 2.74 14.90 -24.54
C ALA A 186 3.38 13.50 -24.69
N GLY A 187 2.59 12.42 -24.74
CA GLY A 187 3.08 11.04 -24.86
C GLY A 187 3.73 10.48 -23.59
N VAL A 188 3.53 11.11 -22.43
CA VAL A 188 4.08 10.64 -21.14
C VAL A 188 3.27 9.48 -20.56
N LEU A 189 1.95 9.53 -20.73
CA LEU A 189 1.00 8.49 -20.30
C LEU A 189 0.16 8.06 -21.49
N SER A 190 -0.26 6.80 -21.52
CA SER A 190 -1.20 6.27 -22.51
C SER A 190 -2.61 6.09 -21.93
N SER A 191 -2.68 5.86 -20.61
CA SER A 191 -3.92 5.55 -19.89
C SER A 191 -4.94 6.70 -19.86
N LYS A 192 -6.22 6.36 -20.06
CA LYS A 192 -7.37 7.29 -19.97
C LYS A 192 -8.49 6.70 -19.10
N PRO A 193 -9.08 7.44 -18.15
CA PRO A 193 -10.27 7.01 -17.45
C PRO A 193 -11.44 6.77 -18.41
N VAL A 194 -12.14 5.67 -18.18
CA VAL A 194 -13.33 5.30 -18.93
C VAL A 194 -14.53 6.13 -18.47
N TYR A 195 -14.56 6.44 -17.17
CA TYR A 195 -15.60 7.23 -16.52
C TYR A 195 -15.02 8.20 -15.51
N ALA A 196 -15.74 9.31 -15.29
CA ALA A 196 -15.48 10.25 -14.23
C ALA A 196 -16.76 10.73 -13.54
N SER A 197 -16.70 10.90 -12.22
CA SER A 197 -17.73 11.57 -11.43
C SER A 197 -17.30 13.01 -11.08
N ILE A 198 -18.23 13.80 -10.54
CA ILE A 198 -17.89 15.10 -9.94
C ILE A 198 -16.93 14.89 -8.75
N GLY A 199 -17.15 13.84 -7.95
CA GLY A 199 -16.49 13.67 -6.65
C GLY A 199 -17.15 14.48 -5.56
N GLY A 200 -16.43 14.77 -4.49
CA GLY A 200 -16.99 15.36 -3.27
C GLY A 200 -17.85 14.36 -2.51
N ILE A 201 -18.78 14.86 -1.71
CA ILE A 201 -19.68 14.01 -0.91
C ILE A 201 -20.58 13.22 -1.85
N GLU A 202 -20.56 11.88 -1.71
CA GLU A 202 -21.36 10.93 -2.51
C GLU A 202 -21.19 11.06 -4.03
N ASP A 203 -20.06 11.60 -4.50
CA ASP A 203 -19.82 11.87 -5.93
C ASP A 203 -20.73 12.93 -6.58
N ARG A 204 -21.52 13.64 -5.77
CA ARG A 204 -22.54 14.60 -6.21
C ARG A 204 -22.10 16.05 -6.08
N GLY A 205 -20.85 16.29 -5.63
CA GLY A 205 -20.32 17.63 -5.43
C GLY A 205 -21.09 18.46 -4.40
N ILE A 206 -21.72 17.84 -3.40
CA ILE A 206 -22.46 18.57 -2.37
C ILE A 206 -21.52 19.55 -1.68
N GLY A 207 -21.92 20.82 -1.61
CA GLY A 207 -21.13 21.92 -1.03
C GLY A 207 -20.25 22.67 -2.05
N ILE A 208 -20.14 22.20 -3.29
CA ILE A 208 -19.48 22.93 -4.37
C ILE A 208 -20.47 23.97 -4.94
N PRO A 209 -20.07 25.24 -5.15
CA PRO A 209 -20.92 26.23 -5.79
C PRO A 209 -21.24 25.85 -7.25
N GLU A 210 -22.35 26.34 -7.80
CA GLU A 210 -22.83 26.00 -9.14
C GLU A 210 -21.79 26.27 -10.25
N GLU A 211 -21.04 27.36 -10.13
CA GLU A 211 -19.91 27.67 -11.02
C GLU A 211 -18.79 26.62 -10.96
N GLY A 212 -18.54 26.04 -9.78
CA GLY A 212 -17.58 24.96 -9.56
C GLY A 212 -18.05 23.65 -10.17
N ILE A 213 -19.33 23.30 -9.99
CA ILE A 213 -19.95 22.13 -10.63
C ILE A 213 -19.86 22.26 -12.15
N THR A 214 -20.17 23.44 -12.69
CA THR A 214 -20.07 23.72 -14.13
C THR A 214 -18.63 23.57 -14.63
N SER A 215 -17.66 24.13 -13.89
CA SER A 215 -16.22 23.99 -14.19
C SER A 215 -15.77 22.53 -14.23
N ILE A 216 -16.25 21.70 -13.29
CA ILE A 216 -15.95 20.28 -13.23
C ILE A 216 -16.58 19.52 -14.39
N ARG A 217 -17.87 19.73 -14.68
CA ARG A 217 -18.57 19.10 -15.82
C ARG A 217 -17.88 19.43 -17.15
N ASN A 218 -17.54 20.71 -17.36
CA ASN A 218 -16.79 21.15 -18.54
C ASN A 218 -15.43 20.45 -18.64
N THR A 219 -14.78 20.16 -17.51
CA THR A 219 -13.50 19.46 -17.49
C THR A 219 -13.63 17.99 -17.91
N ILE A 220 -14.67 17.30 -17.43
CA ILE A 220 -14.98 15.92 -17.85
C ILE A 220 -15.31 15.88 -19.34
N GLU A 221 -16.12 16.82 -19.82
CA GLU A 221 -16.49 16.94 -21.24
C GLU A 221 -15.27 17.21 -22.13
N ARG A 222 -14.41 18.18 -21.78
CA ARG A 222 -13.15 18.46 -22.51
C ARG A 222 -12.21 17.26 -22.56
N ALA A 223 -12.22 16.39 -21.55
CA ALA A 223 -11.41 15.17 -21.53
C ALA A 223 -12.03 14.04 -22.40
N GLY A 224 -13.29 14.19 -22.84
CA GLY A 224 -14.05 13.20 -23.58
C GLY A 224 -14.25 11.91 -22.79
N ILE A 225 -14.54 12.03 -21.48
CA ILE A 225 -14.71 10.91 -20.55
C ILE A 225 -16.20 10.77 -20.22
N ASN A 226 -16.69 9.54 -20.11
CA ASN A 226 -18.09 9.31 -19.75
C ASN A 226 -18.38 9.80 -18.33
N PHE A 227 -19.57 10.37 -18.12
CA PHE A 227 -19.93 10.97 -16.85
C PHE A 227 -20.76 10.01 -15.98
N ILE A 228 -20.42 9.90 -14.70
CA ILE A 228 -21.23 9.22 -13.68
C ILE A 228 -21.98 10.29 -12.88
N ASP A 229 -23.31 10.24 -12.86
CA ASP A 229 -24.19 11.17 -12.15
C ASP A 229 -25.16 10.41 -11.21
N PRO A 230 -24.66 9.83 -10.10
CA PRO A 230 -25.46 8.97 -9.26
C PRO A 230 -26.44 9.79 -8.40
N ALA A 231 -27.66 9.29 -8.19
CA ALA A 231 -28.65 9.95 -7.34
C ALA A 231 -28.43 9.69 -5.84
N SER A 232 -27.66 8.65 -5.49
CA SER A 232 -27.39 8.24 -4.11
C SER A 232 -26.00 7.61 -3.94
N TYR A 233 -25.55 7.47 -2.69
CA TYR A 233 -24.34 6.74 -2.34
C TYR A 233 -24.34 5.30 -2.89
N GLN A 234 -25.46 4.58 -2.73
CA GLN A 234 -25.59 3.18 -3.13
C GLN A 234 -25.46 3.03 -4.65
N GLU A 235 -26.10 3.94 -5.40
CA GLU A 235 -25.98 4.00 -6.86
C GLU A 235 -24.54 4.33 -7.27
N ALA A 236 -23.88 5.29 -6.60
CA ALA A 236 -22.50 5.63 -6.89
C ALA A 236 -21.51 4.46 -6.73
N VAL A 237 -21.77 3.55 -5.78
CA VAL A 237 -21.00 2.31 -5.61
C VAL A 237 -21.39 1.27 -6.66
N ALA A 238 -22.70 1.04 -6.85
CA ALA A 238 -23.21 0.06 -7.80
C ALA A 238 -22.79 0.34 -9.24
N ASP A 239 -22.86 1.60 -9.68
CA ASP A 239 -22.48 2.03 -11.03
C ASP A 239 -21.00 1.74 -11.30
N ARG A 240 -20.12 2.00 -10.33
CA ARG A 240 -18.69 1.72 -10.45
C ARG A 240 -18.38 0.24 -10.54
N ILE A 241 -19.05 -0.57 -9.73
CA ILE A 241 -18.93 -2.04 -9.80
C ILE A 241 -19.39 -2.52 -11.18
N ALA A 242 -20.52 -2.00 -11.68
CA ALA A 242 -21.03 -2.33 -13.00
C ALA A 242 -20.04 -1.96 -14.12
N ILE A 243 -19.47 -0.76 -14.07
CA ILE A 243 -18.43 -0.30 -15.03
C ILE A 243 -17.21 -1.23 -14.99
N PHE A 244 -16.66 -1.55 -13.81
CA PHE A 244 -15.52 -2.47 -13.74
C PHE A 244 -15.88 -3.86 -14.29
N ARG A 245 -17.07 -4.39 -13.97
CA ARG A 245 -17.51 -5.68 -14.53
C ARG A 245 -17.61 -5.65 -16.05
N GLU A 246 -18.24 -4.61 -16.62
CA GLU A 246 -18.41 -4.44 -18.06
C GLU A 246 -17.06 -4.36 -18.78
N TYR A 247 -16.16 -3.50 -18.31
CA TYR A 247 -14.87 -3.26 -18.97
C TYR A 247 -13.84 -4.37 -18.74
N SER A 248 -14.07 -5.26 -17.77
CA SER A 248 -13.20 -6.42 -17.56
C SER A 248 -13.28 -7.43 -18.71
N ALA A 249 -14.38 -7.46 -19.47
CA ALA A 249 -14.59 -8.38 -20.61
C ALA A 249 -14.17 -9.83 -20.30
N ASP A 250 -14.63 -10.34 -19.15
CA ASP A 250 -14.34 -11.68 -18.59
C ASP A 250 -12.90 -11.91 -18.06
N ARG A 251 -12.01 -10.92 -18.15
CA ARG A 251 -10.70 -10.98 -17.49
C ARG A 251 -10.83 -10.69 -16.00
N GLN A 252 -10.08 -11.40 -15.18
CA GLN A 252 -10.02 -11.10 -13.75
C GLN A 252 -9.04 -9.96 -13.49
N TYR A 253 -9.44 -9.04 -12.60
CA TYR A 253 -8.52 -8.01 -12.10
C TYR A 253 -7.48 -8.63 -11.18
N LYS A 254 -6.22 -8.29 -11.40
CA LYS A 254 -5.11 -8.76 -10.57
C LYS A 254 -4.99 -8.00 -9.25
N ALA A 255 -5.35 -6.72 -9.28
CA ALA A 255 -5.37 -5.85 -8.11
C ALA A 255 -6.36 -4.70 -8.32
N PHE A 256 -6.88 -4.21 -7.20
CA PHE A 256 -7.60 -2.94 -7.12
C PHE A 256 -6.70 -1.86 -6.53
N ILE A 257 -6.59 -0.70 -7.18
CA ILE A 257 -5.70 0.39 -6.79
C ILE A 257 -6.53 1.64 -6.52
N ASN A 258 -6.43 2.20 -5.32
CA ASN A 258 -7.15 3.41 -4.95
C ASN A 258 -6.21 4.55 -4.52
N VAL A 259 -6.41 5.74 -5.06
CA VAL A 259 -5.73 6.99 -4.65
C VAL A 259 -6.72 8.01 -4.08
N GLY A 260 -6.60 8.26 -2.77
CA GLY A 260 -7.50 9.14 -2.01
C GLY A 260 -8.56 8.37 -1.20
N GLY A 261 -9.38 9.08 -0.44
CA GLY A 261 -10.31 8.50 0.54
C GLY A 261 -11.78 8.80 0.25
N GLY A 262 -12.22 8.61 -0.99
CA GLY A 262 -13.64 8.81 -1.33
C GLY A 262 -14.54 7.85 -0.57
N ALA A 263 -15.66 8.34 -0.03
CA ALA A 263 -16.55 7.53 0.80
C ALA A 263 -17.17 6.34 0.04
N THR A 264 -17.37 6.47 -1.27
CA THR A 264 -17.83 5.37 -2.15
C THR A 264 -16.76 4.29 -2.34
N ILE A 265 -15.50 4.62 -2.09
CA ILE A 265 -14.36 3.71 -2.28
C ILE A 265 -13.98 2.98 -1.00
N VAL A 266 -13.87 3.69 0.13
CA VAL A 266 -13.40 3.15 1.42
C VAL A 266 -14.42 3.27 2.55
N GLY A 267 -15.60 3.84 2.29
CA GLY A 267 -16.66 3.98 3.26
C GLY A 267 -16.70 5.34 3.96
N PRO A 268 -17.77 5.62 4.72
CA PRO A 268 -17.91 6.83 5.52
C PRO A 268 -16.93 6.85 6.71
N PRO A 269 -16.79 7.99 7.42
CA PRO A 269 -15.99 8.07 8.64
C PRO A 269 -16.29 6.95 9.65
N GLY A 270 -15.24 6.24 10.07
CA GLY A 270 -15.32 5.09 10.99
C GLY A 270 -15.51 3.73 10.31
N ILE A 271 -15.58 3.71 8.98
CA ILE A 271 -15.37 2.55 8.11
C ILE A 271 -14.08 2.74 7.28
N ASP A 272 -13.80 3.96 6.85
CA ASP A 272 -12.61 4.34 6.09
C ASP A 272 -11.29 3.94 6.76
N ASP A 273 -11.21 4.04 8.08
CA ASP A 273 -10.06 3.65 8.89
C ASP A 273 -9.85 2.12 9.01
N MET A 274 -10.84 1.33 8.59
CA MET A 274 -10.75 -0.14 8.57
C MET A 274 -9.95 -0.66 7.38
N PHE A 275 -9.75 0.16 6.34
CA PHE A 275 -8.91 -0.15 5.18
C PHE A 275 -7.51 0.45 5.35
N LYS A 276 -6.49 -0.41 5.34
CA LYS A 276 -5.10 -0.03 5.64
C LYS A 276 -4.44 0.63 4.43
N SER A 277 -3.47 1.49 4.68
CA SER A 277 -2.65 2.07 3.62
C SER A 277 -1.60 1.08 3.09
N GLY A 278 -1.44 1.04 1.76
CA GLY A 278 -0.57 0.10 1.04
C GLY A 278 -1.34 -1.14 0.58
N LEU A 279 -0.64 -2.26 0.44
CA LEU A 279 -1.23 -3.52 0.02
C LEU A 279 -1.98 -4.22 1.16
N GLN A 280 -3.21 -4.63 0.90
CA GLN A 280 -4.05 -5.42 1.79
C GLN A 280 -4.78 -6.52 1.00
N ARG A 281 -5.05 -7.64 1.68
CA ARG A 281 -5.81 -8.79 1.15
C ARG A 281 -7.04 -9.10 1.99
N ASP A 282 -7.15 -8.45 3.16
CA ASP A 282 -8.24 -8.61 4.10
C ASP A 282 -8.58 -7.25 4.73
N ALA A 283 -9.75 -7.22 5.36
CA ALA A 283 -10.17 -6.14 6.24
C ALA A 283 -10.96 -6.74 7.42
N PRO A 284 -11.06 -6.03 8.56
CA PRO A 284 -11.91 -6.46 9.67
C PRO A 284 -13.37 -6.62 9.21
N SER A 285 -14.13 -7.54 9.80
CA SER A 285 -15.54 -7.81 9.39
C SER A 285 -16.42 -6.56 9.38
N ARG A 286 -16.15 -5.59 10.27
CA ARG A 286 -16.85 -4.30 10.33
C ARG A 286 -16.67 -3.45 9.06
N ALA A 287 -15.56 -3.60 8.33
CA ALA A 287 -15.30 -2.88 7.08
C ALA A 287 -16.37 -3.18 6.02
N PHE A 288 -16.98 -4.36 6.08
CA PHE A 288 -18.02 -4.83 5.15
C PHE A 288 -19.45 -4.56 5.66
N ALA A 289 -19.61 -3.74 6.71
CA ALA A 289 -20.92 -3.33 7.18
C ALA A 289 -21.62 -2.33 6.23
N VAL A 290 -20.85 -1.72 5.31
CA VAL A 290 -21.31 -0.80 4.29
C VAL A 290 -20.66 -1.21 2.96
N ASP A 291 -21.43 -1.16 1.87
CA ASP A 291 -20.93 -1.45 0.54
C ASP A 291 -19.93 -0.38 0.09
N THR A 292 -18.74 -0.81 -0.30
CA THR A 292 -17.64 0.06 -0.75
C THR A 292 -16.91 -0.63 -1.89
N MET A 293 -16.26 0.14 -2.79
CA MET A 293 -15.44 -0.47 -3.84
C MET A 293 -14.31 -1.33 -3.27
N MET A 294 -13.60 -0.86 -2.25
CA MET A 294 -12.54 -1.61 -1.61
C MET A 294 -13.07 -2.91 -0.98
N GLY A 295 -14.22 -2.84 -0.30
CA GLY A 295 -14.88 -4.01 0.27
C GLY A 295 -15.27 -5.03 -0.80
N TYR A 296 -15.84 -4.57 -1.92
CA TYR A 296 -16.21 -5.41 -3.06
C TYR A 296 -15.01 -6.19 -3.60
N PHE A 297 -13.90 -5.52 -3.93
CA PHE A 297 -12.72 -6.19 -4.49
C PHE A 297 -12.09 -7.19 -3.50
N LEU A 298 -12.04 -6.86 -2.21
CA LEU A 298 -11.52 -7.78 -1.19
C LEU A 298 -12.42 -9.02 -0.98
N GLN A 299 -13.74 -8.87 -1.13
CA GLN A 299 -14.68 -10.01 -1.08
C GLN A 299 -14.56 -10.94 -2.29
N GLU A 300 -14.09 -10.42 -3.42
CA GLU A 300 -13.79 -11.18 -4.64
C GLU A 300 -12.35 -11.74 -4.65
N ASP A 301 -11.67 -11.77 -3.49
CA ASP A 301 -10.28 -12.22 -3.33
C ASP A 301 -9.25 -11.44 -4.18
N ILE A 302 -9.59 -10.20 -4.57
CA ILE A 302 -8.70 -9.31 -5.33
C ILE A 302 -7.97 -8.38 -4.35
N PRO A 303 -6.62 -8.37 -4.31
CA PRO A 303 -5.86 -7.53 -3.39
C PRO A 303 -6.10 -6.04 -3.65
N GLY A 304 -6.28 -5.28 -2.57
CA GLY A 304 -6.42 -3.82 -2.60
C GLY A 304 -5.10 -3.11 -2.31
N ILE A 305 -4.77 -2.10 -3.09
CA ILE A 305 -3.64 -1.19 -2.88
C ILE A 305 -4.20 0.21 -2.61
N HIS A 306 -4.06 0.69 -1.39
CA HIS A 306 -4.65 1.94 -0.97
C HIS A 306 -3.61 3.02 -0.67
N PHE A 307 -3.51 4.02 -1.55
CA PHE A 307 -2.66 5.19 -1.35
C PHE A 307 -3.34 6.23 -0.47
N SER A 308 -3.28 5.99 0.84
CA SER A 308 -3.71 6.90 1.91
C SER A 308 -2.65 6.97 3.01
N GLY A 309 -2.84 7.83 4.02
CA GLY A 309 -1.87 7.98 5.11
C GLY A 309 -0.46 8.30 4.58
N ILE A 310 -0.36 9.25 3.64
CA ILE A 310 0.85 9.48 2.83
C ILE A 310 2.12 9.64 3.67
N LYS A 311 2.05 10.32 4.82
CA LYS A 311 3.22 10.51 5.70
C LYS A 311 3.71 9.20 6.30
N ASP A 312 2.80 8.36 6.77
CA ASP A 312 3.12 7.05 7.35
C ASP A 312 3.64 6.11 6.26
N MET A 313 3.03 6.15 5.07
CA MET A 313 3.48 5.37 3.92
C MET A 313 4.87 5.81 3.45
N ALA A 314 5.14 7.12 3.38
CA ALA A 314 6.48 7.64 3.05
C ALA A 314 7.53 7.12 4.05
N THR A 315 7.21 7.17 5.34
CA THR A 315 8.09 6.69 6.40
C THR A 315 8.36 5.19 6.27
N ARG A 316 7.31 4.37 6.06
CA ARG A 316 7.44 2.91 5.85
C ARG A 316 8.29 2.54 4.64
N HIS A 317 8.23 3.34 3.57
CA HIS A 317 9.00 3.12 2.35
C HIS A 317 10.30 3.94 2.27
N GLY A 318 10.70 4.60 3.36
CA GLY A 318 11.95 5.36 3.44
C GLY A 318 12.04 6.55 2.48
N LEU A 319 10.91 7.20 2.18
CA LEU A 319 10.85 8.43 1.40
C LEU A 319 10.89 9.66 2.33
N PRO A 320 11.54 10.77 1.91
CA PRO A 320 11.54 12.01 2.69
C PRO A 320 10.14 12.61 2.80
N LEU A 321 9.83 13.17 3.98
CA LEU A 321 8.62 13.97 4.20
C LEU A 321 8.87 15.40 3.73
N MET A 322 7.87 15.99 3.06
CA MET A 322 7.89 17.38 2.59
C MET A 322 9.25 17.83 2.00
N PRO A 323 9.77 17.12 0.98
CA PRO A 323 11.07 17.45 0.40
C PRO A 323 11.12 18.90 -0.09
N GLN A 324 12.10 19.65 0.40
CA GLN A 324 12.31 21.07 0.04
C GLN A 324 12.96 21.21 -1.34
N GLU A 325 13.80 20.25 -1.71
CA GLU A 325 14.50 20.17 -2.98
C GLU A 325 14.02 18.97 -3.79
N VAL A 326 14.29 19.00 -5.10
CA VAL A 326 13.92 17.92 -6.01
C VAL A 326 14.64 16.64 -5.61
N VAL A 327 13.87 15.60 -5.30
CA VAL A 327 14.42 14.27 -4.97
C VAL A 327 14.87 13.57 -6.26
N PRO A 328 16.14 13.16 -6.40
CA PRO A 328 16.61 12.44 -7.58
C PRO A 328 15.89 11.09 -7.74
N VAL A 329 15.74 10.63 -8.98
CA VAL A 329 15.25 9.27 -9.26
C VAL A 329 16.26 8.25 -8.73
N GLY A 330 15.78 7.15 -8.17
CA GLY A 330 16.64 6.10 -7.60
C GLY A 330 17.07 6.37 -6.15
N ASN A 331 16.56 7.44 -5.53
CA ASN A 331 16.82 7.78 -4.13
C ASN A 331 15.68 7.38 -3.20
N GLY A 332 16.01 7.17 -1.92
CA GLY A 332 15.07 6.74 -0.88
C GLY A 332 15.23 5.26 -0.50
N GLY A 333 14.78 4.92 0.71
CA GLY A 333 14.93 3.58 1.29
C GLY A 333 14.20 2.48 0.51
N ILE A 334 13.26 2.83 -0.38
CA ILE A 334 12.52 1.90 -1.21
C ILE A 334 13.43 1.06 -2.13
N TYR A 335 14.55 1.62 -2.59
CA TYR A 335 15.48 0.94 -3.51
C TYR A 335 16.47 0.00 -2.81
N SER A 336 16.64 0.16 -1.51
CA SER A 336 17.52 -0.65 -0.65
C SER A 336 16.74 -1.42 0.42
N ALA A 337 15.43 -1.64 0.20
CA ALA A 337 14.58 -2.35 1.12
C ALA A 337 15.13 -3.76 1.40
N THR A 338 15.07 -4.16 2.68
CA THR A 338 15.52 -5.49 3.13
C THR A 338 14.39 -6.21 3.85
N VAL A 339 14.33 -7.53 3.70
CA VAL A 339 13.34 -8.41 4.31
C VAL A 339 14.03 -9.54 5.08
N TYR A 340 13.32 -10.13 6.03
CA TYR A 340 13.81 -11.32 6.72
C TYR A 340 13.94 -12.48 5.74
N ASN A 341 15.09 -13.15 5.75
CA ASN A 341 15.29 -14.36 4.96
C ASN A 341 14.55 -15.52 5.65
N ARG A 342 13.35 -15.85 5.16
CA ARG A 342 12.49 -16.90 5.72
C ARG A 342 13.16 -18.28 5.68
N TRP A 343 13.97 -18.56 4.67
CA TRP A 343 14.70 -19.83 4.55
C TRP A 343 15.82 -19.93 5.58
N LEU A 344 16.54 -18.84 5.81
CA LEU A 344 17.53 -18.76 6.89
C LEU A 344 16.84 -18.95 8.25
N ALA A 345 15.74 -18.22 8.50
CA ALA A 345 14.98 -18.34 9.76
C ALA A 345 14.46 -19.76 9.98
N LEU A 346 13.92 -20.41 8.94
CA LEU A 346 13.47 -21.79 8.98
C LEU A 346 14.64 -22.75 9.25
N GLY A 347 15.76 -22.59 8.56
CA GLY A 347 16.96 -23.41 8.76
C GLY A 347 17.51 -23.29 10.18
N LEU A 348 17.61 -22.07 10.71
CA LEU A 348 18.02 -21.81 12.09
C LEU A 348 17.03 -22.42 13.10
N GLY A 349 15.72 -22.29 12.85
CA GLY A 349 14.67 -22.86 13.68
C GLY A 349 14.70 -24.39 13.71
N LEU A 350 14.87 -25.05 12.56
CA LEU A 350 15.04 -26.50 12.46
C LEU A 350 16.33 -26.96 13.15
N GLY A 351 17.42 -26.19 13.02
CA GLY A 351 18.69 -26.45 13.72
C GLY A 351 18.53 -26.39 15.24
N LEU A 352 17.86 -25.35 15.75
CA LEU A 352 17.57 -25.21 17.18
C LEU A 352 16.68 -26.36 17.70
N PHE A 353 15.66 -26.74 16.92
CA PHE A 353 14.79 -27.88 17.26
C PHE A 353 15.56 -29.19 17.30
N ALA A 354 16.39 -29.46 16.29
CA ALA A 354 17.24 -30.65 16.23
C ALA A 354 18.20 -30.71 17.41
N MET A 355 18.84 -29.60 17.76
CA MET A 355 19.74 -29.51 18.91
C MET A 355 19.01 -29.76 20.25
N THR A 356 17.84 -29.16 20.40
CA THR A 356 16.96 -29.38 21.57
C THR A 356 16.60 -30.85 21.70
N TRP A 357 16.19 -31.47 20.60
CA TRP A 357 15.85 -32.89 20.55
C TRP A 357 17.05 -33.78 20.89
N LEU A 358 18.24 -33.47 20.36
CA LEU A 358 19.48 -34.20 20.65
C LEU A 358 19.85 -34.11 22.13
N ILE A 359 19.76 -32.94 22.75
CA ILE A 359 20.07 -32.74 24.18
C ILE A 359 19.05 -33.47 25.06
N VAL A 360 17.76 -33.42 24.73
CA VAL A 360 16.72 -34.14 25.47
C VAL A 360 16.87 -35.67 25.30
N ARG A 361 17.21 -36.14 24.09
CA ARG A 361 17.42 -37.57 23.82
C ARG A 361 18.68 -38.10 24.48
N SER A 362 19.80 -37.37 24.42
CA SER A 362 21.05 -37.76 25.07
C SER A 362 20.92 -37.75 26.59
N ALA A 363 20.17 -36.81 27.17
CA ALA A 363 19.78 -36.80 28.58
C ALA A 363 18.95 -38.04 29.00
N ARG A 364 18.06 -38.52 28.13
CA ARG A 364 17.32 -39.78 28.34
C ARG A 364 18.23 -41.01 28.27
N ILE A 365 19.18 -41.05 27.34
CA ILE A 365 20.12 -42.17 27.20
C ILE A 365 21.10 -42.24 28.38
N THR A 366 21.67 -41.10 28.77
CA THR A 366 22.60 -41.01 29.91
C THR A 366 21.91 -41.33 31.24
N SER A 367 20.64 -40.94 31.43
CA SER A 367 19.88 -41.34 32.62
C SER A 367 19.51 -42.84 32.65
N LEU A 368 19.33 -43.48 31.49
CA LEU A 368 19.19 -44.94 31.39
C LEU A 368 20.50 -45.66 31.74
N TRP A 369 21.64 -45.13 31.31
CA TRP A 369 22.97 -45.70 31.61
C TRP A 369 23.41 -45.47 33.06
N ARG A 370 23.03 -44.34 33.67
CA ARG A 370 23.25 -44.09 35.11
C ARG A 370 22.43 -45.02 36.00
N ARG A 371 21.23 -45.43 35.54
CA ARG A 371 20.40 -46.46 36.21
C ARG A 371 21.05 -47.85 36.27
N THR A 372 21.89 -48.20 35.30
CA THR A 372 22.64 -49.46 35.32
C THR A 372 23.90 -49.41 36.19
N GLY A 373 24.36 -48.21 36.60
CA GLY A 373 25.56 -48.03 37.43
C GLY A 373 25.30 -47.72 38.92
N GLU A 374 24.13 -47.21 39.29
CA GLU A 374 23.78 -46.90 40.68
C GLU A 374 22.49 -47.61 41.11
N SER A 375 22.60 -48.84 41.61
CA SER A 375 21.51 -49.54 42.30
C SER A 375 21.31 -49.05 43.75
N GLY A 376 21.53 -47.77 44.03
CA GLY A 376 21.46 -47.29 45.40
C GLY A 376 21.69 -45.80 45.58
N LYS A 377 20.66 -44.99 45.34
CA LYS A 377 20.11 -44.00 46.29
C LYS A 377 19.19 -43.00 45.61
N SER A 378 18.16 -42.61 46.37
CA SER A 378 17.30 -41.43 46.20
C SER A 378 16.15 -41.51 45.21
N THR A 379 15.13 -42.29 45.57
CA THR A 379 13.73 -41.91 45.32
C THR A 379 13.10 -41.57 46.67
N LYS A 380 12.97 -40.28 46.99
CA LYS A 380 12.18 -39.84 48.15
C LYS A 380 10.69 -39.81 47.76
N PRO A 381 9.80 -40.51 48.48
CA PRO A 381 8.36 -40.30 48.33
C PRO A 381 7.95 -38.97 49.00
N MET A 382 7.01 -38.25 48.41
CA MET A 382 6.28 -37.19 49.12
C MET A 382 5.11 -37.82 49.88
N VAL A 383 4.90 -37.33 51.11
CA VAL A 383 3.62 -37.38 51.82
C VAL A 383 2.73 -36.28 51.25
#